data_AF-A0A7X0D810-F1
#
_entry.id   AF-A0A7X0D810-F1
#
_cell.length_a   1.000
_cell.length_b   1.000
_cell.length_c   1.000
_cell.angle_alpha   90.00
_cell.angle_beta   90.00
_cell.angle_gamma   90.00
#
_symmetry.space_group_name_H-M   'P 1'
#
loop_
_entity.id
_entity.type
_entity.pdbx_description
1 polymer ?
#
loop_
_entity_poly.entity_id
_entity_poly.type
_entity_poly.pdbx_seq_one_letter_code
_entity_poly.pdbx_strand_id
1 'polypeptide(L)' 'MTRSWPMKPLAEMTAAELVAALRRLAHVSPDDIALEKALRGRLALVLGEEPAARPEWSMA' A
#
# COMPACT_ATOMS: atom_id res chain seq x y z
N MET A 1 12.50 19.18 3.92
CA MET A 1 13.42 18.12 3.45
C MET A 1 12.59 17.04 2.77
N THR A 2 12.71 16.87 1.45
CA THR A 2 12.09 15.78 0.70
C THR A 2 12.87 14.50 0.99
N ARG A 3 12.31 13.60 1.81
CA ARG A 3 12.93 12.29 2.06
C ARG A 3 12.99 11.51 0.75
N SER A 4 14.15 10.94 0.44
CA SER A 4 14.32 10.04 -0.70
C SER A 4 13.40 8.83 -0.55
N TRP A 5 12.83 8.39 -1.68
CA TRP A 5 11.78 7.38 -1.79
C TRP A 5 11.95 6.11 -0.92
N PRO A 6 13.14 5.46 -0.78
CA PRO A 6 13.27 4.24 0.02
C PRO A 6 13.11 4.44 1.54
N MET A 7 13.16 5.68 2.02
CA MET A 7 13.08 6.02 3.46
C MET A 7 11.75 6.68 3.82
N LYS A 8 10.83 6.81 2.87
CA LYS A 8 9.54 7.45 3.10
C LYS A 8 8.57 6.41 3.69
N PRO A 9 7.95 6.68 4.86
CA PRO A 9 6.93 5.79 5.40
C PRO A 9 5.77 5.62 4.42
N LEU A 10 5.23 4.40 4.29
CA LEU A 10 4.06 4.11 3.44
C LEU A 10 2.89 5.08 3.71
N ALA A 11 2.69 5.45 4.97
CA ALA A 11 1.64 6.39 5.38
C ALA A 11 1.80 7.79 4.75
N GLU A 12 3.02 8.19 4.39
CA GLU A 12 3.29 9.51 3.80
C GLU A 12 3.35 9.46 2.25
N MET A 13 3.27 8.27 1.65
CA MET A 13 3.34 8.11 0.19
C MET A 13 2.02 8.54 -0.48
N THR A 14 2.18 9.25 -1.60
CA THR A 14 1.09 9.63 -2.51
C THR A 14 0.64 8.43 -3.36
N ALA A 15 -0.54 8.52 -3.97
CA ALA A 15 -1.03 7.48 -4.88
C ALA A 15 -0.05 7.19 -6.03
N ALA A 16 0.56 8.22 -6.63
CA ALA A 16 1.54 8.06 -7.70
C ALA A 16 2.80 7.30 -7.23
N GLU A 17 3.27 7.61 -6.03
CA GLU A 17 4.41 6.91 -5.42
C GLU A 17 4.06 5.44 -5.10
N LEU A 18 2.85 5.16 -4.59
CA LEU A 18 2.42 3.79 -4.29
C LEU A 18 2.30 2.94 -5.58
N VAL A 19 1.77 3.52 -6.67
CA VAL A 19 1.67 2.85 -7.97
C VAL A 19 3.07 2.58 -8.54
N ALA A 20 3.99 3.55 -8.47
CA ALA A 20 5.36 3.34 -8.91
C ALA A 20 6.06 2.26 -8.08
N ALA A 21 5.81 2.19 -6.77
CA ALA A 21 6.38 1.16 -5.89
C ALA A 21 5.86 -0.23 -6.25
N LEU A 22 4.56 -0.39 -6.51
CA LEU A 22 3.97 -1.65 -6.97
C LEU A 22 4.57 -2.13 -8.28
N ARG A 23 4.74 -1.23 -9.25
CA ARG A 23 5.40 -1.58 -10.53
C ARG A 23 6.83 -2.04 -10.32
N ARG A 24 7.59 -1.35 -9.45
CA ARG A 24 8.97 -1.73 -9.15
C ARG A 24 9.03 -3.07 -8.43
N LEU A 25 8.12 -3.32 -7.48
CA LEU A 25 8.05 -4.56 -6.71
C LEU A 25 7.94 -5.80 -7.61
N ALA A 26 7.06 -5.75 -8.61
CA ALA A 26 6.90 -6.84 -9.59
C ALA A 26 8.20 -7.20 -10.35
N HIS A 27 9.17 -6.28 -10.42
CA HIS A 27 10.45 -6.50 -11.09
C HIS A 27 11.58 -6.90 -10.13
N VAL A 28 11.55 -6.43 -8.88
CA VAL A 28 12.65 -6.63 -7.91
C VAL A 28 12.40 -7.77 -6.93
N SER A 29 11.13 -8.01 -6.58
CA SER A 29 10.72 -9.07 -5.66
C SER A 29 9.24 -9.42 -5.93
N PRO A 30 8.96 -10.16 -7.03
CA PRO A 30 7.59 -10.51 -7.41
C PRO A 30 6.90 -11.40 -6.37
N ASP A 31 7.66 -12.10 -5.52
CA ASP A 31 7.14 -13.02 -4.52
C ASP A 31 6.86 -12.35 -3.16
N ASP A 32 7.18 -11.07 -2.99
CA ASP A 32 6.91 -10.33 -1.74
C ASP A 32 5.45 -9.86 -1.68
N ILE A 33 4.57 -10.85 -1.47
CA ILE A 33 3.12 -10.67 -1.36
C ILE A 33 2.76 -9.80 -0.15
N ALA A 34 3.58 -9.82 0.91
CA ALA A 34 3.33 -9.03 2.12
C ALA A 34 3.46 -7.54 1.82
N LEU A 35 4.55 -7.13 1.17
CA LEU A 35 4.77 -5.75 0.75
C LEU A 35 3.75 -5.31 -0.31
N GLU A 36 3.40 -6.19 -1.25
CA GLU A 36 2.39 -5.90 -2.26
C GLU A 36 1.02 -5.58 -1.61
N LYS A 37 0.57 -6.40 -0.66
CA LYS A 37 -0.67 -6.18 0.09
C LYS A 37 -0.66 -4.87 0.86
N ALA A 38 0.46 -4.54 1.51
CA ALA A 38 0.60 -3.28 2.24
C ALA A 38 0.49 -2.06 1.32
N LEU A 39 1.16 -2.08 0.16
CA LEU A 39 1.10 -1.01 -0.84
C LEU A 39 -0.30 -0.86 -1.45
N ARG A 40 -0.96 -1.97 -1.82
CA ARG A 40 -2.34 -1.94 -2.34
C ARG A 40 -3.32 -1.45 -1.29
N GLY A 41 -3.21 -1.91 -0.04
CA GLY A 41 -4.06 -1.46 1.07
C GLY A 41 -3.90 0.03 1.32
N ARG A 42 -2.67 0.55 1.30
CA ARG A 42 -2.45 2.00 1.43
C ARG A 42 -3.00 2.78 0.24
N LEU A 43 -2.86 2.26 -0.98
CA LEU A 43 -3.40 2.89 -2.18
C LEU A 43 -4.94 2.99 -2.12
N ALA A 44 -5.63 1.93 -1.69
CA ALA A 44 -7.08 1.95 -1.49
C ALA A 44 -7.50 3.06 -0.50
N LEU A 45 -6.82 3.15 0.65
CA LEU A 45 -7.07 4.20 1.63
C LEU A 45 -6.86 5.62 1.07
N VAL A 46 -5.82 5.83 0.24
CA VAL A 46 -5.54 7.14 -0.39
C VAL A 46 -6.58 7.49 -1.45
N LEU A 47 -7.11 6.50 -2.17
CA LEU A 47 -8.15 6.68 -3.18
C LEU A 47 -9.55 6.84 -2.59
N GLY A 48 -9.71 6.67 -1.27
CA GLY A 48 -11.01 6.72 -0.61
C GLY A 48 -11.86 5.47 -0.84
N GLU A 49 -11.26 4.38 -1.32
CA GLU A 49 -11.90 3.06 -1.27
C GLU A 49 -11.82 2.58 0.17
N GLU A 50 -12.96 2.60 0.89
CA GLU A 50 -13.03 1.89 2.16
C GLU A 50 -12.66 0.42 1.91
N PRO A 51 -11.74 -0.16 2.72
CA PRO A 51 -11.50 -1.58 2.65
C PRO A 51 -12.83 -2.29 2.93
N ALA A 52 -13.35 -3.01 1.94
CA ALA A 52 -14.48 -3.92 2.08
C ALA A 52 -14.07 -5.10 2.97
N ALA A 53 -13.83 -4.81 4.23
CA ALA A 53 -13.53 -5.77 5.28
C ALA A 53 -14.03 -5.15 6.58
N ARG A 54 -15.36 -5.09 6.74
CA ARG A 54 -15.94 -5.16 8.07
C ARG A 54 -15.72 -6.61 8.52
N PRO A 55 -14.86 -6.90 9.50
CA PRO A 55 -14.76 -8.25 10.03
C PRO A 55 -16.10 -8.62 10.67
N GLU A 56 -16.66 -9.72 10.20
CA GLU A 56 -17.92 -10.34 10.60
C GLU A 56 -17.88 -11.00 11.99
N TRP A 57 -17.18 -10.39 12.95
CA TRP A 57 -17.07 -10.89 14.33
C TRP A 57 -17.79 -10.02 15.37
N SER A 58 -18.65 -9.08 14.95
CA SER A 58 -19.52 -8.33 15.87
C SER A 58 -20.97 -8.81 15.90
N MET A 59 -21.20 -10.12 15.78
CA MET A 59 -22.42 -10.76 16.25
C MET A 59 -22.03 -11.89 17.22
N ALA A 60 -21.73 -11.50 18.45
CA ALA A 60 -21.74 -12.37 19.62
C ALA A 60 -22.71 -11.76 20.64
#